data_AF-A0A9N8EYA4-F1
#
_entry.id   AF-A0A9N8EYA4-F1
#
_cell.length_a   1.000
_cell.length_b   1.000
_cell.length_c   1.000
_cell.angle_alpha   90.00
_cell.angle_beta   90.00
_cell.angle_gamma   90.00
#
_symmetry.space_group_name_H-M   'P 1'
#
loop_
_entity.id
_entity.type
_entity.pdbx_description
1 polymer ?
#
loop_
_entity_poly.entity_id
_entity_poly.type
_entity_poly.pdbx_seq_one_letter_code
_entity_poly.pdbx_strand_id
1 'polypeptide(L)'
;MLSSLAFSESTIISAGGSSRPIVACGMESGTVFFHDLRMLMDHKETTTSLATVSSIKLSTDPVLALDMAPSHGPQAKGVVAIAGMAGESMGQQELPEEEQGTVAILKATIGSSAGDKNNNNSIQVRVRSRIPTCRTGKPGINRLRFQPGGGRLFAVAGWDQRLRIMDRAAINSRGKSHLKAILRGHDDSVSTMDWAPDSNQSGLCATGAADGKIHIWRCFSKAKE
;
A
#
# COMPACT_ATOMS: atom_id res chain seq x y z
N MET A 1 17.65 -5.36 -5.66
CA MET A 1 17.68 -3.88 -5.63
C MET A 1 16.49 -3.30 -4.86
N LEU A 2 16.57 -2.08 -4.34
CA LEU A 2 15.41 -1.33 -3.82
C LEU A 2 14.57 -0.88 -5.02
N SER A 3 13.26 -1.19 -5.04
CA SER A 3 12.38 -0.90 -6.18
C SER A 3 11.25 0.07 -5.85
N SER A 4 10.82 0.15 -4.60
CA SER A 4 9.81 1.11 -4.16
C SER A 4 9.99 1.49 -2.70
N LEU A 5 9.47 2.67 -2.33
CA LEU A 5 9.57 3.22 -0.98
C LEU A 5 8.25 3.91 -0.61
N ALA A 6 7.86 3.78 0.65
CA ALA A 6 6.73 4.51 1.22
C ALA A 6 7.06 4.98 2.63
N PHE A 7 6.45 6.08 3.03
CA PHE A 7 6.56 6.64 4.37
C PHE A 7 5.16 6.88 4.93
N SER A 8 4.98 6.65 6.23
CA SER A 8 3.76 6.99 6.94
C SER A 8 4.04 7.08 8.43
N GLU A 9 3.19 7.82 9.11
CA GLU A 9 3.19 7.89 10.55
C GLU A 9 2.14 6.97 11.18
N SER A 10 2.47 6.41 12.33
CA SER A 10 1.57 5.65 13.17
C SER A 10 1.07 6.54 14.31
N THR A 11 -0.23 6.83 14.34
CA THR A 11 -0.87 7.51 15.46
C THR A 11 -1.10 6.52 16.61
N ILE A 12 -0.32 6.61 17.70
CA ILE A 12 -0.61 5.88 18.93
C ILE A 12 -1.41 6.81 19.84
N ILE A 13 -2.70 6.51 20.02
CA ILE A 13 -3.61 7.29 20.89
C ILE A 13 -3.44 6.89 22.37
N SER A 14 -2.22 6.90 22.89
CA SER A 14 -2.00 6.87 24.35
C SER A 14 -1.71 8.27 24.85
N ALA A 15 -1.96 8.52 26.15
CA ALA A 15 -1.95 9.82 26.82
C ALA A 15 -0.60 10.61 26.79
N GLY A 16 0.38 10.16 26.00
CA GLY A 16 1.64 10.86 25.69
C GLY A 16 1.96 11.00 24.19
N GLY A 17 1.04 10.62 23.28
CA GLY A 17 0.92 11.16 21.91
C GLY A 17 2.13 11.14 20.97
N SER A 18 3.13 10.26 21.13
CA SER A 18 4.26 10.23 20.19
C SER A 18 3.90 9.49 18.90
N SER A 19 3.90 10.23 17.79
CA SER A 19 3.82 9.67 16.43
C SER A 19 5.04 8.80 16.15
N ARG A 20 4.85 7.64 15.52
CA ARG A 20 5.95 6.75 15.13
C ARG A 20 6.17 6.82 13.62
N PRO A 21 7.27 7.44 13.14
CA PRO A 21 7.59 7.47 11.72
C PRO A 21 8.05 6.10 11.25
N ILE A 22 7.43 5.60 10.18
CA ILE A 22 7.72 4.30 9.59
C ILE A 22 8.06 4.48 8.12
N VAL A 23 9.15 3.86 7.69
CA VAL A 23 9.47 3.69 6.27
C VAL A 23 9.34 2.22 5.90
N ALA A 24 8.78 1.96 4.73
CA ALA A 24 8.75 0.63 4.15
C ALA A 24 9.42 0.65 2.78
N CYS A 25 10.18 -0.39 2.48
CA CYS A 25 10.85 -0.57 1.20
C CYS A 25 10.43 -1.88 0.54
N GLY A 26 9.97 -1.77 -0.70
CA GLY A 26 9.74 -2.89 -1.58
C GLY A 26 11.01 -3.23 -2.35
N MET A 27 11.30 -4.52 -2.45
CA MET A 27 12.50 -5.02 -3.09
C MET A 27 12.18 -5.76 -4.39
N GLU A 28 13.17 -5.80 -5.27
CA GLU A 28 13.17 -6.63 -6.47
C GLU A 28 13.01 -8.11 -6.19
N SER A 29 13.42 -8.55 -5.00
CA SER A 29 13.19 -9.92 -4.55
C SER A 29 11.72 -10.21 -4.24
N GLY A 30 10.82 -9.23 -4.20
CA GLY A 30 9.43 -9.43 -3.75
C GLY A 30 9.25 -9.40 -2.23
N THR A 31 10.29 -9.05 -1.48
CA THR A 31 10.22 -8.79 -0.03
C THR A 31 9.89 -7.32 0.22
N VAL A 32 9.07 -7.07 1.25
CA VAL A 32 8.87 -5.72 1.80
C VAL A 32 9.49 -5.67 3.20
N PHE A 33 10.35 -4.70 3.46
CA PHE A 33 10.88 -4.40 4.78
C PHE A 33 10.17 -3.19 5.38
N PHE A 34 10.01 -3.18 6.69
CA PHE A 34 9.45 -2.09 7.48
C PHE A 34 10.46 -1.70 8.54
N HIS A 35 10.77 -0.41 8.61
CA HIS A 35 11.73 0.16 9.54
C HIS A 35 11.06 1.19 10.42
N ASP A 36 11.30 1.07 11.72
CA ASP A 36 10.97 2.12 12.67
C ASP A 36 12.06 3.20 12.66
N LEU A 37 11.65 4.46 12.51
CA LEU A 37 12.57 5.60 12.43
C LEU A 37 12.64 6.42 13.71
N ARG A 38 12.10 5.93 14.84
CA ARG A 38 12.14 6.66 16.12
C ARG A 38 13.54 7.05 16.59
N MET A 39 14.58 6.27 16.27
CA MET A 39 15.96 6.65 16.63
C MET A 39 16.40 7.97 16.01
N LEU A 40 15.81 8.38 14.89
CA LEU A 40 16.15 9.65 14.24
C LEU A 40 15.49 10.85 14.93
N MET A 41 14.52 10.61 15.82
CA MET A 41 13.78 11.64 16.53
C MET A 41 14.37 11.96 17.91
N ASP A 42 15.27 11.13 18.43
CA ASP A 42 15.94 11.37 19.71
C ASP A 42 17.24 12.15 19.48
N HIS A 43 17.20 13.46 19.72
CA HIS A 43 18.35 14.35 19.54
C HIS A 43 19.49 14.11 20.56
N LYS A 44 19.32 13.19 21.51
CA LYS A 44 20.26 12.98 22.63
C LYS A 44 21.17 11.77 22.52
N GLU A 45 20.97 10.85 21.58
CA GLU A 45 21.83 9.65 21.49
C GLU A 45 22.38 9.40 20.07
N THR A 46 23.70 9.55 19.95
CA THR A 46 24.55 9.02 18.87
C THR A 46 24.72 7.49 18.95
N THR A 47 23.64 6.75 19.25
CA THR A 47 23.69 5.28 19.35
C THR A 47 22.96 4.66 18.16
N THR A 48 23.76 4.13 17.25
CA THR A 48 23.43 3.29 16.09
C THR A 48 22.81 1.95 16.49
N SER A 49 21.71 1.96 17.24
CA SER A 49 21.08 0.77 17.81
C SER A 49 19.68 0.52 17.24
N LEU A 50 19.70 -0.25 16.14
CA LEU A 50 18.68 -1.18 15.66
C LEU A 50 17.36 -0.58 15.18
N ALA A 51 17.36 -0.16 13.90
CA ALA A 51 16.14 -0.12 13.10
C ALA A 51 15.49 -1.49 13.27
N THR A 52 14.39 -1.56 14.02
CA THR A 52 13.70 -2.83 14.18
C THR A 52 13.08 -3.12 12.83
N VAL A 53 13.72 -4.02 12.09
CA VAL A 53 13.31 -4.39 10.75
C VAL A 53 12.35 -5.55 10.86
N SER A 54 11.13 -5.35 10.40
CA SER A 54 10.23 -6.45 10.10
C SER A 54 10.22 -6.65 8.59
N SER A 55 10.10 -7.89 8.14
CA SER A 55 10.07 -8.18 6.72
C SER A 55 8.98 -9.18 6.40
N ILE A 56 8.45 -9.10 5.19
CA ILE A 56 7.49 -10.07 4.68
C ILE A 56 7.76 -10.33 3.21
N LYS A 57 7.89 -11.61 2.85
CA LYS A 57 8.03 -12.06 1.46
C LYS A 57 6.65 -12.17 0.85
N LEU A 58 6.40 -11.45 -0.25
CA LEU A 58 5.12 -11.48 -0.95
C LEU A 58 5.15 -12.44 -2.13
N SER A 59 6.20 -12.38 -2.95
CA SER A 59 6.37 -13.27 -4.10
C SER A 59 7.83 -13.28 -4.55
N THR A 60 8.09 -13.90 -5.70
CA THR A 60 9.35 -13.77 -6.44
C THR A 60 9.35 -12.58 -7.39
N ASP A 61 8.22 -11.91 -7.60
CA ASP A 61 8.15 -10.70 -8.43
C ASP A 61 8.67 -9.47 -7.68
N PRO A 62 9.34 -8.54 -8.38
CA PRO A 62 9.66 -7.23 -7.84
C PRO A 62 8.45 -6.49 -7.28
N VAL A 63 8.61 -5.85 -6.10
CA VAL A 63 7.62 -4.91 -5.56
C VAL A 63 7.83 -3.54 -6.18
N LEU A 64 7.20 -3.29 -7.33
CA LEU A 64 7.36 -2.10 -8.15
C LEU A 64 6.72 -0.83 -7.56
N ALA A 65 5.70 -1.00 -6.72
CA ALA A 65 5.00 0.13 -6.12
C ALA A 65 4.60 -0.16 -4.67
N LEU A 66 4.73 0.86 -3.83
CA LEU A 66 4.40 0.79 -2.42
C LEU A 66 3.81 2.12 -1.97
N ASP A 67 2.76 2.06 -1.15
CA ASP A 67 2.20 3.23 -0.51
C ASP A 67 1.67 2.88 0.89
N MET A 68 1.64 3.86 1.79
CA MET A 68 1.24 3.64 3.17
C MET A 68 0.25 4.69 3.65
N ALA A 69 -0.63 4.27 4.55
CA ALA A 69 -1.55 5.12 5.26
C ALA A 69 -1.55 4.78 6.75
N PRO A 70 -1.81 5.75 7.64
CA PRO A 70 -2.05 5.49 9.04
C PRO A 70 -3.17 4.46 9.23
N SER A 71 -3.07 3.65 10.27
CA SER A 71 -4.21 2.84 10.68
C SER A 71 -5.21 3.75 11.40
N HIS A 72 -6.48 3.71 11.01
CA HIS A 72 -7.56 4.45 11.67
C HIS A 72 -8.43 3.52 12.51
N GLY A 73 -8.93 4.03 13.65
CA GLY A 73 -9.84 3.33 14.56
C GLY A 73 -9.44 3.45 16.05
N PRO A 74 -10.36 3.15 16.99
CA PRO A 74 -10.14 3.37 18.44
C PRO A 74 -8.96 2.61 19.04
N GLN A 75 -8.56 1.50 18.40
CA GLN A 75 -7.43 0.65 18.82
C GLN A 75 -6.35 0.54 17.73
N ALA A 76 -6.34 1.48 16.77
CA ALA A 76 -5.41 1.42 15.67
C ALA A 76 -3.96 1.61 16.16
N LYS A 77 -3.17 0.55 16.09
CA LYS A 77 -1.73 0.56 16.37
C LYS A 77 -0.97 0.29 15.08
N GLY A 78 -0.30 1.28 14.51
CA GLY A 78 0.57 1.13 13.32
C GLY A 78 0.00 1.66 12.00
N VAL A 79 0.46 1.10 10.89
CA VAL A 79 0.16 1.57 9.52
C VAL A 79 -0.45 0.44 8.67
N VAL A 80 -1.04 0.81 7.54
CA VAL A 80 -1.42 -0.13 6.48
C VAL A 80 -0.68 0.24 5.21
N ALA A 81 -0.11 -0.77 4.55
CA ALA A 81 0.59 -0.60 3.29
C ALA A 81 -0.18 -1.32 2.17
N ILE A 82 -0.03 -0.81 0.96
CA ILE A 82 -0.41 -1.48 -0.29
C ILE A 82 0.85 -1.67 -1.11
N ALA A 83 1.10 -2.90 -1.55
CA ALA A 83 2.28 -3.29 -2.32
C ALA A 83 1.83 -3.87 -3.67
N GLY A 84 2.49 -3.46 -4.76
CA GLY A 84 2.16 -3.80 -6.13
C GLY A 84 3.35 -4.48 -6.79
N MET A 85 3.09 -5.60 -7.45
CA MET A 85 4.11 -6.49 -8.00
C MET A 85 4.06 -6.52 -9.53
N ALA A 86 5.20 -6.85 -10.14
CA ALA A 86 5.34 -6.99 -11.59
C ALA A 86 4.41 -8.06 -12.20
N GLY A 87 4.10 -9.14 -11.46
CA GLY A 87 3.18 -10.17 -11.92
C GLY A 87 3.64 -10.97 -13.14
N GLU A 88 4.92 -10.86 -13.52
CA GLU A 88 5.52 -11.54 -14.67
C GLU A 88 6.02 -12.94 -14.34
N SER A 89 6.29 -13.22 -13.06
CA SER A 89 6.89 -14.47 -12.66
C SER A 89 5.92 -15.64 -12.82
N MET A 90 6.41 -16.69 -13.48
CA MET A 90 5.72 -17.99 -13.57
C MET A 90 5.42 -18.55 -12.17
N GLY A 91 6.24 -18.21 -11.16
CA GLY A 91 6.06 -18.60 -9.77
C GLY A 91 4.73 -18.17 -9.16
N GLN A 92 4.07 -17.11 -9.66
CA GLN A 92 2.71 -16.79 -9.19
C GLN A 92 1.65 -17.81 -9.65
N GLN A 93 1.87 -18.51 -10.75
CA GLN A 93 0.94 -19.53 -11.24
C GLN A 93 1.03 -20.82 -10.41
N GLU A 94 2.17 -21.03 -9.74
CA GLU A 94 2.43 -22.17 -8.87
C GLU A 94 1.89 -21.98 -7.44
N LEU A 95 1.60 -20.72 -7.03
CA LEU A 95 0.99 -20.41 -5.74
C LEU A 95 -0.50 -20.82 -5.69
N PRO A 96 -1.04 -21.20 -4.52
CA PRO A 96 -2.48 -21.41 -4.32
C PRO A 96 -3.30 -20.21 -4.82
N GLU A 97 -4.50 -20.42 -5.38
CA GLU A 97 -5.32 -19.36 -6.01
C GLU A 97 -5.57 -18.14 -5.08
N GLU A 98 -5.72 -18.40 -3.79
CA GLU A 98 -5.87 -17.39 -2.73
C GLU A 98 -4.62 -16.53 -2.50
N GLU A 99 -3.45 -17.04 -2.87
CA GLU A 99 -2.18 -16.33 -2.86
C GLU A 99 -1.84 -15.67 -4.20
N GLN A 100 -2.67 -15.86 -5.22
CA GLN A 100 -2.47 -15.25 -6.52
C GLN A 100 -3.02 -13.82 -6.54
N GLY A 101 -2.14 -12.85 -6.78
CA GLY A 101 -2.54 -11.45 -6.90
C GLY A 101 -1.34 -10.55 -7.04
N THR A 102 -1.47 -9.50 -7.85
CA THR A 102 -0.40 -8.54 -8.07
C THR A 102 -0.43 -7.40 -7.06
N VAL A 103 -1.49 -7.28 -6.24
CA VAL A 103 -1.55 -6.34 -5.11
C VAL A 103 -1.64 -7.09 -3.79
N ALA A 104 -0.87 -6.67 -2.79
CA ALA A 104 -1.00 -7.11 -1.40
C ALA A 104 -1.35 -5.92 -0.49
N ILE A 105 -2.32 -6.12 0.40
CA ILE A 105 -2.60 -5.20 1.52
C ILE A 105 -1.90 -5.74 2.76
N LEU A 106 -1.05 -4.94 3.39
CA LEU A 106 -0.27 -5.31 4.56
C LEU A 106 -0.72 -4.51 5.77
N LYS A 107 -0.79 -5.16 6.95
CA LYS A 107 -0.94 -4.46 8.23
C LYS A 107 0.37 -4.59 8.99
N ALA A 108 1.01 -3.45 9.27
CA ALA A 108 2.10 -3.35 10.22
C ALA A 108 1.53 -2.86 11.55
N THR A 109 1.66 -3.67 12.59
CA THR A 109 1.25 -3.34 13.96
C THR A 109 2.49 -3.06 14.77
N ILE A 110 2.43 -1.99 15.57
CA ILE A 110 3.58 -1.53 16.35
C ILE A 110 3.23 -1.71 17.83
N GLY A 111 4.05 -2.47 18.55
CA GLY A 111 3.90 -2.69 19.99
C GLY A 111 4.04 -1.39 20.80
N SER A 112 3.19 -1.20 21.80
CA SER A 112 3.26 -0.09 22.76
C SER A 112 4.15 -0.47 23.94
N SER A 113 5.24 0.27 24.14
CA SER A 113 6.27 0.04 25.16
C SER A 113 5.81 0.26 26.63
N ALA A 114 4.51 0.38 26.90
CA ALA A 114 4.01 0.65 28.24
C ALA A 114 3.74 -0.67 28.99
N GLY A 115 4.79 -1.23 29.60
CA GLY A 115 4.70 -2.30 30.62
C GLY A 115 5.35 -3.63 30.28
N ASP A 116 5.87 -3.82 29.06
CA ASP A 116 6.53 -5.07 28.68
C ASP A 116 8.02 -5.02 29.05
N LYS A 117 8.43 -5.78 30.07
CA LYS A 117 9.85 -5.88 30.51
C LYS A 117 10.74 -6.52 29.44
N ASN A 118 10.13 -7.16 28.44
CA ASN A 118 10.81 -7.51 27.20
C ASN A 118 10.67 -6.35 26.23
N ASN A 119 11.80 -5.66 25.97
CA ASN A 119 11.98 -4.54 25.06
C ASN A 119 11.72 -4.88 23.58
N ASN A 120 10.67 -5.66 23.29
CA ASN A 120 10.32 -6.10 21.95
C ASN A 120 9.59 -4.95 21.25
N ASN A 121 10.40 -4.00 20.80
CA ASN A 121 10.06 -2.87 19.95
C ASN A 121 9.62 -3.30 18.52
N SER A 122 9.01 -4.48 18.41
CA SER A 122 8.83 -5.20 17.16
C SER A 122 7.66 -4.65 16.35
N ILE A 123 7.95 -4.33 15.10
CA ILE A 123 6.93 -4.19 14.07
C ILE A 123 6.49 -5.61 13.70
N GLN A 124 5.20 -5.89 13.83
CA GLN A 124 4.59 -7.15 13.40
C GLN A 124 3.84 -6.90 12.10
N VAL A 125 4.29 -7.54 11.02
CA VAL A 125 3.72 -7.35 9.67
C VAL A 125 2.96 -8.61 9.26
N ARG A 126 1.76 -8.43 8.71
CA ARG A 126 0.99 -9.53 8.11
C ARG A 126 0.31 -9.11 6.82
N VAL A 127 0.12 -10.05 5.91
CA VAL A 127 -0.78 -9.88 4.78
C VAL A 127 -2.22 -9.88 5.28
N ARG A 128 -3.01 -8.90 4.84
CA ARG A 128 -4.46 -8.82 5.10
C ARG A 128 -5.29 -9.31 3.94
N SER A 129 -4.86 -9.04 2.72
CA SER A 129 -5.54 -9.45 1.50
C SER A 129 -4.54 -9.47 0.36
N ARG A 130 -4.76 -10.39 -0.58
CA ARG A 130 -4.14 -10.39 -1.91
C ARG A 130 -5.23 -10.17 -2.93
N ILE A 131 -4.99 -9.25 -3.86
CA ILE A 131 -6.00 -8.78 -4.81
C ILE A 131 -5.47 -9.02 -6.23
N PRO A 132 -6.14 -9.87 -7.02
CA PRO A 132 -5.86 -9.96 -8.44
C PRO A 132 -6.36 -8.68 -9.14
N THR A 133 -5.54 -8.12 -10.03
CA THR A 133 -5.93 -6.93 -10.80
C THR A 133 -6.72 -7.31 -12.05
N CYS A 134 -6.50 -8.48 -12.64
CA CYS A 134 -7.23 -8.93 -13.83
C CYS A 134 -7.80 -10.33 -13.63
N ARG A 135 -8.90 -10.63 -14.35
CA ARG A 135 -9.52 -11.96 -14.40
C ARG A 135 -8.82 -12.89 -15.39
N THR A 136 -8.19 -12.32 -16.43
CA THR A 136 -7.48 -13.05 -17.49
C THR A 136 -6.06 -12.51 -17.56
N GLY A 137 -5.09 -13.34 -17.15
CA GLY A 137 -3.70 -12.92 -17.00
C GLY A 137 -3.43 -12.07 -15.75
N LYS A 138 -2.16 -11.79 -15.48
CA LYS A 138 -1.68 -11.01 -14.33
C LYS A 138 -0.88 -9.82 -14.81
N PRO A 139 -1.54 -8.73 -15.28
CA PRO A 139 -0.80 -7.57 -15.73
C PRO A 139 -0.10 -6.92 -14.54
N GLY A 140 1.19 -6.64 -14.74
CA GLY A 140 2.00 -5.92 -13.78
C GLY A 140 1.48 -4.54 -13.47
N ILE A 141 1.98 -4.01 -12.36
CA ILE A 141 1.56 -2.72 -11.82
C ILE A 141 2.76 -1.80 -11.82
N ASN A 142 2.60 -0.59 -12.38
CA ASN A 142 3.63 0.44 -12.31
C ASN A 142 3.51 1.31 -11.06
N ARG A 143 2.28 1.64 -10.66
CA ARG A 143 1.99 2.54 -9.53
C ARG A 143 0.70 2.15 -8.83
N LEU A 144 0.67 2.45 -7.54
CA LEU A 144 -0.54 2.44 -6.73
C LEU A 144 -0.42 3.52 -5.67
N ARG A 145 -1.56 4.10 -5.28
CA ARG A 145 -1.63 5.16 -4.26
C ARG A 145 -2.94 5.07 -3.49
N PHE A 146 -2.86 5.18 -2.17
CA PHE A 146 -4.01 5.47 -1.34
C PHE A 146 -4.59 6.82 -1.73
N GLN A 147 -5.91 6.88 -1.69
CA GLN A 147 -6.60 8.15 -1.74
C GLN A 147 -6.32 8.92 -0.43
N PRO A 148 -5.98 10.22 -0.49
CA PRO A 148 -5.86 11.10 0.67
C PRO A 148 -7.07 11.06 1.62
N GLY A 149 -6.84 11.30 2.91
CA GLY A 149 -7.90 11.53 3.89
C GLY A 149 -8.57 10.28 4.49
N GLY A 150 -7.83 9.17 4.63
CA GLY A 150 -8.26 7.99 5.39
C GLY A 150 -7.82 6.66 4.78
N GLY A 151 -7.30 6.69 3.54
CA GLY A 151 -6.70 5.55 2.88
C GLY A 151 -7.65 4.36 2.68
N ARG A 152 -8.97 4.58 2.67
CA ARG A 152 -9.98 3.53 2.42
C ARG A 152 -9.91 3.05 0.97
N LEU A 153 -9.96 4.00 0.04
CA LEU A 153 -9.78 3.72 -1.38
C LEU A 153 -8.31 3.83 -1.74
N PHE A 154 -7.92 3.11 -2.77
CA PHE A 154 -6.66 3.28 -3.45
C PHE A 154 -6.84 3.00 -4.93
N ALA A 155 -5.94 3.53 -5.73
CA ALA A 155 -5.92 3.29 -7.16
C ALA A 155 -4.71 2.44 -7.54
N VAL A 156 -4.82 1.74 -8.67
CA VAL A 156 -3.80 0.87 -9.25
C VAL A 156 -3.67 1.15 -10.74
N ALA A 157 -2.48 1.57 -11.17
CA ALA A 157 -2.10 1.81 -12.56
C ALA A 157 -1.38 0.58 -13.11
N GLY A 158 -2.03 -0.10 -14.06
CA GLY A 158 -1.54 -1.36 -14.64
C GLY A 158 -0.86 -1.19 -16.00
N TRP A 159 -0.07 -2.19 -16.36
CA TRP A 159 0.52 -2.33 -17.70
C TRP A 159 -0.52 -2.62 -18.78
N ASP A 160 -1.70 -3.10 -18.37
CA ASP A 160 -2.83 -3.36 -19.26
C ASP A 160 -3.63 -2.10 -19.62
N GLN A 161 -3.01 -0.92 -19.52
CA GLN A 161 -3.57 0.37 -19.95
C GLN A 161 -4.78 0.80 -19.10
N ARG A 162 -5.01 0.13 -17.97
CA ARG A 162 -6.18 0.39 -17.11
C ARG A 162 -5.77 1.02 -15.80
N LEU A 163 -6.61 1.96 -15.37
CA LEU A 163 -6.63 2.40 -13.98
C LEU A 163 -7.75 1.65 -13.24
N ARG A 164 -7.46 1.18 -12.03
CA ARG A 164 -8.44 0.51 -11.18
C ARG A 164 -8.60 1.25 -9.88
N ILE A 165 -9.85 1.43 -9.46
CA ILE A 165 -10.18 1.98 -8.14
C ILE A 165 -10.59 0.82 -7.25
N MET A 166 -9.97 0.73 -6.07
CA MET A 166 -10.11 -0.37 -5.13
C MET A 166 -10.57 0.12 -3.76
N ASP A 167 -11.37 -0.68 -3.05
CA ASP A 167 -11.73 -0.48 -1.64
C ASP A 167 -11.02 -1.52 -0.78
N ARG A 168 -10.10 -1.08 0.09
CA ARG A 168 -9.31 -1.98 0.95
C ARG A 168 -10.14 -2.69 2.01
N ALA A 169 -11.34 -2.18 2.33
CA ALA A 169 -12.21 -2.70 3.39
C ALA A 169 -13.20 -3.76 2.89
N ALA A 170 -13.29 -3.95 1.57
CA ALA A 170 -14.02 -5.08 1.01
C ALA A 170 -13.37 -6.39 1.48
N ILE A 171 -14.19 -7.40 1.77
CA ILE A 171 -13.72 -8.74 2.12
C ILE A 171 -14.54 -9.69 1.26
N ASN A 172 -13.85 -10.56 0.52
CA ASN A 172 -14.46 -11.50 -0.42
C ASN A 172 -15.45 -12.49 0.26
N SER A 173 -15.45 -12.59 1.60
CA SER A 173 -16.37 -13.43 2.39
C SER A 173 -17.84 -12.97 2.38
N ARG A 174 -18.15 -11.75 1.92
CA ARG A 174 -19.53 -11.24 1.82
C ARG A 174 -19.96 -10.88 0.39
N GLY A 175 -19.29 -11.47 -0.62
CA GLY A 175 -19.56 -11.16 -2.03
C GLY A 175 -19.18 -9.74 -2.46
N LYS A 176 -18.46 -8.98 -1.62
CA LYS A 176 -17.99 -7.62 -1.94
C LYS A 176 -16.59 -7.71 -2.55
N SER A 177 -16.48 -7.31 -3.82
CA SER A 177 -15.18 -7.19 -4.49
C SER A 177 -14.42 -5.95 -4.00
N HIS A 178 -13.10 -6.08 -3.90
CA HIS A 178 -12.19 -4.94 -3.76
C HIS A 178 -12.31 -3.97 -4.92
N LEU A 179 -12.58 -4.46 -6.13
CA LEU A 179 -12.67 -3.64 -7.33
C LEU A 179 -13.96 -2.81 -7.32
N LYS A 180 -13.81 -1.49 -7.39
CA LYS A 180 -14.92 -0.53 -7.48
C LYS A 180 -15.15 -0.04 -8.90
N ALA A 181 -14.08 0.23 -9.64
CA ALA A 181 -14.16 0.71 -11.02
C ALA A 181 -12.92 0.34 -11.82
N ILE A 182 -13.09 0.19 -13.14
CA ILE A 182 -12.02 0.11 -14.13
C ILE A 182 -12.18 1.31 -15.06
N LEU A 183 -11.20 2.19 -15.10
CA LEU A 183 -11.18 3.33 -16.00
C LEU A 183 -10.36 2.99 -17.24
N ARG A 184 -10.96 3.26 -18.40
CA ARG A 184 -10.49 2.90 -19.73
C ARG A 184 -10.30 4.18 -20.53
N GLY A 185 -9.15 4.34 -21.19
CA GLY A 185 -8.89 5.49 -22.04
C GLY A 185 -7.44 5.63 -22.50
N HIS A 186 -6.47 5.15 -21.71
CA HIS A 186 -5.10 5.02 -22.20
C HIS A 186 -4.99 3.91 -23.25
N ASP A 187 -4.09 4.14 -24.20
CA ASP A 187 -3.78 3.22 -25.30
C ASP A 187 -2.46 2.44 -25.06
N ASP A 188 -1.77 2.74 -23.95
CA ASP A 188 -0.54 2.09 -23.52
C ASP A 188 -0.44 2.04 -21.98
N SER A 189 0.58 1.36 -21.45
CA SER A 189 0.83 1.12 -20.04
C SER A 189 0.81 2.41 -19.21
N VAL A 190 -0.01 2.43 -18.17
CA VAL A 190 -0.12 3.56 -17.26
C VAL A 190 1.11 3.56 -16.35
N SER A 191 1.98 4.55 -16.50
CA SER A 191 3.29 4.60 -15.86
C SER A 191 3.28 5.38 -14.55
N THR A 192 2.37 6.33 -14.41
CA THR A 192 2.28 7.19 -13.22
C THR A 192 0.85 7.61 -12.89
N MET A 193 0.63 7.99 -11.64
CA MET A 193 -0.65 8.42 -11.12
C MET A 193 -0.50 9.25 -9.86
N ASP A 194 -1.39 10.23 -9.67
CA ASP A 194 -1.61 10.85 -8.37
C ASP A 194 -3.08 11.24 -8.15
N TRP A 195 -3.47 11.35 -6.88
CA TRP A 195 -4.79 11.84 -6.48
C TRP A 195 -4.75 13.36 -6.28
N ALA A 196 -5.86 14.04 -6.56
CA ALA A 196 -6.00 15.41 -6.10
C ALA A 196 -5.97 15.45 -4.55
N PRO A 197 -5.39 16.48 -3.93
CA PRO A 197 -5.39 16.61 -2.46
C PRO A 197 -6.80 16.62 -1.86
N ASP A 198 -7.75 17.22 -2.59
CA ASP A 198 -9.18 17.28 -2.24
C ASP A 198 -9.98 16.10 -2.80
N SER A 199 -9.32 15.02 -3.24
CA SER A 199 -9.95 13.89 -3.93
C SER A 199 -11.17 13.36 -3.20
N ASN A 200 -11.18 13.32 -1.86
CA ASN A 200 -12.38 12.94 -1.08
C ASN A 200 -13.66 13.69 -1.49
N GLN A 201 -13.54 14.94 -1.93
CA GLN A 201 -14.64 15.77 -2.40
C GLN A 201 -14.72 15.83 -3.93
N SER A 202 -13.58 15.99 -4.61
CA SER A 202 -13.53 16.22 -6.06
C SER A 202 -13.63 14.94 -6.89
N GLY A 203 -13.19 13.82 -6.31
CA GLY A 203 -13.02 12.54 -6.98
C GLY A 203 -11.89 12.52 -8.00
N LEU A 204 -11.02 13.53 -8.00
CA LEU A 204 -10.05 13.69 -9.08
C LEU A 204 -8.78 12.85 -8.88
N CYS A 205 -8.35 12.23 -9.97
CA CYS A 205 -7.10 11.50 -10.09
C CYS A 205 -6.51 11.76 -11.47
N ALA A 206 -5.20 12.00 -11.56
CA ALA A 206 -4.48 12.15 -12.81
C ALA A 206 -3.64 10.91 -13.09
N THR A 207 -3.58 10.47 -14.34
CA THR A 207 -2.69 9.40 -14.80
C THR A 207 -1.89 9.83 -16.00
N GLY A 208 -0.65 9.35 -16.10
CA GLY A 208 0.19 9.45 -17.29
C GLY A 208 0.59 8.05 -17.78
N ALA A 209 0.67 7.87 -19.09
CA ALA A 209 0.99 6.58 -19.70
C ALA A 209 2.03 6.71 -20.81
N ALA A 210 2.52 5.56 -21.27
CA ALA A 210 3.49 5.48 -22.38
C ALA A 210 2.90 5.92 -23.73
N ASP A 211 1.58 6.08 -23.84
CA ASP A 211 0.89 6.66 -25.00
C ASP A 211 1.13 8.18 -25.17
N GLY A 212 1.90 8.79 -24.25
CA GLY A 212 2.21 10.21 -24.25
C GLY A 212 1.06 11.11 -23.78
N LYS A 213 -0.03 10.53 -23.25
CA LYS A 213 -1.21 11.27 -22.80
C LYS A 213 -1.28 11.34 -21.28
N ILE A 214 -1.96 12.38 -20.80
CA ILE A 214 -2.45 12.50 -19.43
C ILE A 214 -3.96 12.38 -19.45
N HIS A 215 -4.52 11.55 -18.58
CA HIS A 215 -5.96 11.53 -18.33
C HIS A 215 -6.26 12.07 -16.95
N ILE A 216 -7.31 12.89 -16.85
CA ILE A 216 -7.89 13.35 -15.59
C ILE A 216 -9.23 12.64 -15.40
N TRP A 217 -9.33 11.91 -14.30
CA TRP A 217 -10.48 11.07 -13.98
C TRP A 217 -11.28 11.69 -12.86
N ARG A 218 -12.61 11.56 -12.94
CA ARG A 218 -13.49 11.65 -11.78
C ARG A 218 -13.87 10.24 -11.35
N CYS A 219 -13.21 9.72 -10.33
CA CYS A 219 -13.28 8.31 -9.90
C CYS A 219 -14.58 7.93 -9.17
N PHE A 220 -15.32 8.92 -8.66
CA PHE A 220 -16.62 8.73 -8.02
C PHE A 220 -17.50 9.96 -8.26
N SER A 221 -18.80 9.74 -8.44
CA SER A 221 -19.75 10.84 -8.49
C SER A 221 -20.10 11.29 -7.08
N LYS A 222 -20.40 12.59 -6.90
CA LYS A 222 -21.17 13.01 -5.73
C LYS A 222 -22.51 12.26 -5.76
N ALA A 223 -22.99 11.82 -4.60
CA ALA A 223 -24.41 11.46 -4.49
C ALA A 223 -25.21 12.71 -4.89
N LYS A 224 -26.25 12.54 -5.71
CA LYS A 224 -27.20 13.65 -5.91
C LYS A 224 -27.82 13.97 -4.55
N GLU A 225 -27.73 15.22 -4.13
CA GLU A 225 -28.56 15.77 -3.05
C GLU A 225 -30.04 15.66 -3.42
#